data_AF-A0A2A4PJW1-F1
#
_entry.id   AF-A0A2A4PJW1-F1
#
_cell.length_a   1.000
_cell.length_b   1.000
_cell.length_c   1.000
_cell.angle_alpha   90.00
_cell.angle_beta   90.00
_cell.angle_gamma   90.00
#
_symmetry.space_group_name_H-M   'P 1'
#
loop_
_entity.id
_entity.type
_entity.pdbx_description
1 polymer ?
#
loop_
_entity_poly.entity_id
_entity_poly.type
_entity_poly.pdbx_seq_one_letter_code
_entity_poly.pdbx_strand_id
1 'polypeptide(L)'
;MMNVPIPPIFLYEFDIARYEVMDGQQRLNTIIEFYNNEFPLFGLNVWSSLNGKRHKQLPPRIRRGLDRGKISSTILVTDLSIETDAAIGDLRTQVFDHLNTGGVKLNAQKSLGFPRKKAAPSNRREPPS
;
A
#
# COMPACT_ATOMS: atom_id res chain seq x y z
N MET A 1 10.49 25.96 1.86
CA MET A 1 9.54 24.84 1.64
C MET A 1 8.82 24.63 2.94
N MET A 2 7.50 24.42 2.91
CA MET A 2 6.78 24.02 4.12
C MET A 2 7.34 22.67 4.54
N ASN A 3 7.86 22.56 5.77
CA ASN A 3 8.52 21.36 6.27
C ASN A 3 7.50 20.29 6.68
N VAL A 4 6.45 20.13 5.86
CA VAL A 4 5.39 19.14 6.09
C VAL A 4 5.86 17.83 5.48
N PRO A 5 5.96 16.75 6.28
CA PRO A 5 6.40 15.46 5.76
C PRO A 5 5.40 14.95 4.71
N ILE A 6 5.92 14.46 3.58
CA ILE A 6 5.11 13.70 2.62
C ILE A 6 4.71 12.39 3.32
N PRO A 7 3.43 11.97 3.23
CA PRO A 7 3.03 10.69 3.80
C PRO A 7 3.97 9.56 3.33
N PRO A 8 4.28 8.56 4.16
CA PRO A 8 5.20 7.50 3.78
C PRO A 8 4.65 6.65 2.63
N ILE A 9 5.54 5.98 1.89
CA ILE A 9 5.19 4.87 0.99
C ILE A 9 5.37 3.55 1.73
N PHE A 10 4.58 2.54 1.37
CA PHE A 10 4.69 1.20 1.95
C PHE A 10 5.19 0.23 0.91
N LEU A 11 6.22 -0.52 1.26
CA LEU A 11 6.90 -1.47 0.39
C LEU A 11 6.86 -2.86 1.00
N TYR A 12 6.70 -3.87 0.15
CA TYR A 12 6.81 -5.28 0.49
C TYR A 12 8.12 -5.84 -0.07
N GLU A 13 9.01 -6.34 0.78
CA GLU A 13 10.22 -7.03 0.33
C GLU A 13 9.92 -8.52 0.12
N PHE A 14 9.82 -8.95 -1.14
CA PHE A 14 9.48 -10.33 -1.50
C PHE A 14 10.70 -11.19 -1.85
N ASP A 15 11.83 -10.54 -2.14
CA ASP A 15 13.13 -11.12 -2.37
C ASP A 15 14.17 -10.08 -1.92
N ILE A 16 15.40 -10.50 -1.65
CA ILE A 16 16.45 -9.65 -1.08
C ILE A 16 16.61 -8.39 -1.94
N ALA A 17 16.38 -7.23 -1.32
CA ALA A 17 16.42 -5.91 -1.97
C ALA A 17 15.47 -5.73 -3.16
N ARG A 18 14.45 -6.58 -3.29
CA ARG A 18 13.37 -6.45 -4.29
C ARG A 18 12.06 -6.08 -3.61
N TYR A 19 11.52 -4.95 -4.03
CA TYR A 19 10.37 -4.33 -3.38
C TYR A 19 9.18 -4.25 -4.32
N GLU A 20 8.00 -4.51 -3.77
CA GLU A 20 6.72 -4.21 -4.40
C GLU A 20 6.02 -3.08 -3.64
N VAL A 21 5.42 -2.14 -4.37
CA VAL A 21 4.70 -1.01 -3.75
C VAL A 21 3.34 -1.51 -3.26
N MET A 22 3.11 -1.43 -1.95
CA MET A 22 1.81 -1.75 -1.34
C MET A 22 0.91 -0.52 -1.27
N ASP A 23 1.46 0.64 -0.93
CA ASP A 23 0.73 1.91 -0.92
C ASP A 23 1.63 3.04 -1.41
N GLY A 24 1.01 4.03 -2.08
CA GLY A 24 1.69 5.20 -2.62
C GLY A 24 2.12 5.10 -4.08
N GLN A 25 1.64 4.10 -4.83
CA GLN A 25 1.97 3.94 -6.26
C GLN A 25 1.62 5.19 -7.07
N GLN A 26 0.41 5.72 -6.92
CA GLN A 26 0.01 6.95 -7.62
C GLN A 26 0.90 8.13 -7.24
N ARG A 27 1.28 8.25 -5.95
CA ARG A 27 2.17 9.32 -5.48
C ARG A 27 3.55 9.21 -6.13
N LEU A 28 4.13 8.01 -6.19
CA LEU A 28 5.41 7.77 -6.85
C LEU A 28 5.35 8.06 -8.34
N ASN A 29 4.32 7.57 -9.03
CA ASN A 29 4.12 7.81 -10.45
C ASN A 29 3.98 9.30 -10.74
N THR A 30 3.12 10.01 -10.00
CA THR A 30 2.94 11.46 -10.14
C THR A 30 4.26 12.22 -9.95
N ILE A 31 5.10 11.80 -9.00
CA ILE A 31 6.42 12.41 -8.83
C ILE A 31 7.30 12.15 -10.05
N ILE A 32 7.41 10.89 -10.50
CA ILE A 32 8.21 10.52 -11.68
C ILE A 32 7.75 11.28 -12.93
N GLU A 33 6.46 11.24 -13.23
CA GLU A 33 5.82 11.92 -14.36
C GLU A 33 6.04 13.44 -14.29
N PHE A 34 5.94 14.04 -13.10
CA PHE A 34 6.23 15.47 -12.93
C PHE A 34 7.69 15.78 -13.27
N TYR A 35 8.65 15.01 -12.75
CA TYR A 35 10.07 15.17 -13.02
C TYR A 35 10.41 14.96 -14.51
N ASN A 36 9.70 14.04 -15.18
CA ASN A 36 9.73 13.82 -16.62
C ASN A 36 9.05 14.93 -17.43
N ASN A 37 8.52 15.96 -16.76
CA ASN A 37 7.93 17.14 -17.35
C ASN A 37 6.60 16.84 -18.08
N GLU A 38 5.86 15.81 -17.66
CA GLU A 38 4.66 15.28 -18.32
C GLU A 38 3.39 16.08 -18.06
N PHE A 39 3.29 16.80 -16.93
CA PHE A 39 2.19 17.72 -16.64
C PHE A 39 2.65 18.99 -15.90
N PRO A 40 1.91 20.11 -16.00
CA PRO A 40 2.19 21.32 -15.23
C PRO A 40 1.60 21.26 -13.81
N LEU A 41 2.16 22.01 -12.87
CA LEU A 41 1.56 22.20 -11.55
C LEU A 41 0.19 22.90 -11.67
N PHE A 42 -0.77 22.51 -10.84
CA PHE A 42 -2.07 23.16 -10.73
C PHE A 42 -2.58 23.08 -9.29
N GLY A 43 -3.56 23.93 -8.95
CA GLY A 43 -4.20 23.92 -7.63
C GLY A 43 -3.35 24.45 -6.47
N LEU A 44 -2.21 25.10 -6.73
CA LEU A 44 -1.38 25.69 -5.69
C LEU A 44 -1.97 27.03 -5.22
N ASN A 45 -2.38 27.12 -3.95
CA ASN A 45 -2.88 28.35 -3.34
C ASN A 45 -1.75 29.25 -2.83
N VAL A 46 -0.81 28.68 -2.06
CA VAL A 46 0.32 29.43 -1.46
C VAL A 46 1.39 29.79 -2.51
N TRP A 47 1.60 28.90 -3.48
CA TRP A 47 2.62 29.06 -4.53
C TRP A 47 1.96 29.21 -5.91
N SER A 48 0.94 30.06 -5.98
CA SER A 48 0.09 30.21 -7.16
C SER A 48 0.85 30.58 -8.44
N SER A 49 1.96 31.31 -8.31
CA SER A 49 2.87 31.66 -9.43
C SER A 49 3.57 30.46 -10.08
N LEU A 50 3.51 29.28 -9.44
CA LEU A 50 4.05 28.04 -10.00
C LEU A 50 3.00 27.24 -10.79
N ASN A 51 1.71 27.56 -10.66
CA ASN A 51 0.68 26.95 -11.48
C ASN A 51 0.98 27.17 -12.98
N GLY A 52 0.69 26.16 -13.80
CA GLY A 52 1.01 26.14 -15.23
C GLY A 52 2.46 25.80 -15.56
N LYS A 53 3.38 25.76 -14.58
CA LYS A 53 4.79 25.39 -14.81
C LYS A 53 4.98 23.88 -14.71
N ARG A 54 5.63 23.30 -15.71
CA ARG A 54 6.20 21.95 -15.67
C ARG A 54 7.57 21.98 -14.97
N HIS A 55 8.08 20.81 -14.57
CA HIS A 55 9.33 20.70 -13.81
C HIS A 55 10.52 21.49 -14.41
N LYS A 56 10.74 21.41 -15.74
CA LYS A 56 11.85 22.11 -16.41
C LYS A 56 11.71 23.62 -16.39
N GLN A 57 10.49 24.16 -16.24
CA GLN A 57 10.18 25.60 -16.21
C GLN A 57 10.27 26.21 -14.80
N LEU A 58 10.52 25.38 -13.77
CA LEU A 58 10.64 25.86 -12.41
C LEU A 58 11.95 26.64 -12.18
N PRO A 59 11.94 27.70 -11.35
CA PRO A 59 13.15 28.39 -10.96
C PRO A 59 14.17 27.43 -10.33
N PRO A 60 15.49 27.60 -10.57
CA PRO A 60 16.51 26.67 -10.08
C PRO A 60 16.47 26.42 -8.57
N ARG A 61 16.14 27.44 -7.76
CA ARG A 61 15.97 27.31 -6.32
C ARG A 61 14.82 26.38 -5.92
N ILE A 62 13.73 26.37 -6.69
CA ILE A 62 12.56 25.51 -6.44
C ILE A 62 12.89 24.06 -6.79
N ARG A 63 13.51 23.83 -7.95
CA ARG A 63 13.97 22.48 -8.35
C ARG A 63 14.88 21.86 -7.30
N ARG A 64 15.93 22.59 -6.88
CA ARG A 64 16.82 22.14 -5.79
C ARG A 64 16.08 21.84 -4.49
N GLY A 65 14.99 22.55 -4.22
CA GLY A 65 14.12 22.25 -3.09
C GLY A 65 13.45 20.89 -3.26
N LEU A 66 12.81 20.66 -4.41
CA LEU A 66 12.18 19.38 -4.75
C LEU A 66 13.19 18.23 -4.73
N ASP A 67 14.38 18.42 -5.29
CA ASP A 67 15.46 17.42 -5.33
C ASP A 67 15.94 17.01 -3.93
N ARG A 68 15.86 17.93 -2.96
CA ARG A 68 16.18 17.67 -1.54
C ARG A 68 15.02 17.02 -0.79
N GLY A 69 13.82 17.01 -1.39
CA GLY A 69 12.65 16.38 -0.81
C GLY A 69 12.92 14.92 -0.48
N LYS A 70 12.41 14.47 0.67
CA LYS A 70 12.52 13.07 1.10
C LYS A 70 11.15 12.43 1.10
N ILE A 71 11.09 11.20 0.61
CA ILE A 71 9.93 10.32 0.75
C ILE A 71 10.35 9.26 1.76
N SER A 72 9.62 9.16 2.87
CA SER A 72 9.86 8.11 3.85
C SER A 72 9.25 6.81 3.34
N SER A 73 9.94 5.69 3.53
CA SER A 73 9.39 4.35 3.25
C SER A 73 9.28 3.54 4.54
N THR A 74 8.22 2.73 4.61
CA THR A 74 8.12 1.62 5.57
C THR A 74 8.19 0.32 4.77
N ILE A 75 9.12 -0.56 5.14
CA ILE A 75 9.33 -1.84 4.46
C ILE A 75 8.77 -2.93 5.36
N LEU A 76 7.86 -3.73 4.80
CA LEU A 76 7.42 -4.99 5.40
C LEU A 76 8.33 -6.09 4.87
N VAL A 77 9.06 -6.70 5.80
CA VAL A 77 9.88 -7.87 5.53
C VAL A 77 9.13 -9.07 6.07
N THR A 78 8.75 -10.00 5.20
CA THR A 78 8.31 -11.32 5.64
C THR A 78 9.57 -12.09 6.02
N ASP A 79 9.59 -12.67 7.21
CA ASP A 79 10.61 -13.65 7.54
C ASP A 79 10.52 -14.79 6.51
N LEU A 80 11.61 -15.06 5.80
CA LEU A 80 11.70 -16.11 4.78
C LEU A 80 11.37 -17.51 5.35
N SER A 81 11.24 -17.63 6.68
CA SER A 81 10.73 -18.80 7.39
C SER A 81 9.20 -19.02 7.28
N ILE A 82 8.44 -18.05 6.75
CA ILE A 82 7.00 -18.22 6.47
C ILE A 82 6.87 -19.01 5.16
N GLU A 83 6.80 -20.34 5.28
CA GLU A 83 6.96 -21.29 4.16
C GLU A 83 5.78 -21.35 3.18
N THR A 84 4.70 -20.58 3.35
CA THR A 84 3.52 -20.69 2.49
C THR A 84 3.06 -19.37 1.89
N ASP A 85 2.88 -19.35 0.57
CA ASP A 85 2.35 -18.22 -0.21
C ASP A 85 1.02 -17.68 0.36
N ALA A 86 0.20 -18.56 0.96
CA ALA A 86 -1.07 -18.19 1.58
C ALA A 86 -0.89 -17.31 2.83
N ALA A 87 0.04 -17.65 3.72
CA ALA A 87 0.29 -16.88 4.94
C ALA A 87 0.89 -15.49 4.62
N ILE A 88 1.73 -15.42 3.58
CA ILE A 88 2.28 -14.17 3.06
C ILE A 88 1.18 -13.29 2.47
N GLY A 89 0.29 -13.87 1.67
CA GLY A 89 -0.86 -13.18 1.09
C GLY A 89 -1.81 -12.61 2.16
N ASP A 90 -2.08 -13.38 3.22
CA ASP A 90 -2.93 -12.95 4.33
C ASP A 90 -2.32 -11.79 5.11
N LEU A 91 -1.01 -11.84 5.39
CA LEU A 91 -0.30 -10.74 6.06
C LEU A 91 -0.32 -9.46 5.21
N ARG A 92 -0.04 -9.58 3.92
CA ARG A 92 -0.08 -8.46 2.98
C ARG A 92 -1.46 -7.80 2.94
N THR A 93 -2.51 -8.62 2.88
CA THR A 93 -3.90 -8.15 2.88
C THR A 93 -4.26 -7.43 4.18
N GLN A 94 -3.90 -8.00 5.33
CA GLN A 94 -4.16 -7.38 6.64
C GLN A 94 -3.46 -6.03 6.80
N VAL A 95 -2.20 -5.92 6.36
CA VAL A 95 -1.49 -4.64 6.43
C VAL A 95 -2.09 -3.63 5.46
N PHE A 96 -2.42 -4.04 4.23
CA PHE A 96 -3.08 -3.18 3.26
C PHE A 96 -4.43 -2.65 3.80
N ASP A 97 -5.25 -3.51 4.38
CA ASP A 97 -6.52 -3.12 5.00
C ASP A 97 -6.30 -2.16 6.18
N HIS A 98 -5.29 -2.40 7.01
CA HIS A 98 -4.93 -1.52 8.12
C HIS A 98 -4.52 -0.11 7.65
N LEU A 99 -3.73 -0.04 6.57
CA LEU A 99 -3.31 1.21 5.96
C LEU A 99 -4.51 2.01 5.40
N ASN A 100 -5.44 1.33 4.73
CA ASN A 100 -6.60 1.97 4.12
C ASN A 100 -7.71 2.35 5.12
N THR A 101 -7.76 1.70 6.28
CA THR A 101 -8.78 1.93 7.33
C THR A 101 -8.32 2.89 8.43
N GLY A 102 -7.08 3.41 8.35
CA GLY A 102 -6.55 4.35 9.36
C GLY A 102 -6.44 3.75 10.76
N GLY A 103 -6.30 2.43 10.87
CA GLY A 103 -6.20 1.72 12.15
C GLY A 103 -7.52 1.41 12.85
N VAL A 104 -8.68 1.58 12.20
CA VAL A 104 -9.93 1.04 12.72
C VAL A 104 -9.90 -0.47 12.55
N LYS A 105 -9.86 -1.22 13.66
CA LYS A 105 -10.03 -2.68 13.65
C LYS A 105 -11.30 -3.01 12.86
N LEU A 106 -11.14 -3.65 11.71
CA LEU A 106 -12.22 -4.35 11.06
C LEU A 106 -12.74 -5.37 12.07
N ASN A 107 -13.96 -5.17 12.57
CA ASN A 107 -14.65 -6.23 13.30
C ASN A 107 -14.62 -7.46 12.39
N ALA A 108 -14.01 -8.53 12.88
CA ALA A 108 -13.95 -9.84 12.24
C ALA A 108 -15.37 -10.41 12.16
N GLN A 109 -16.20 -9.87 11.27
CA GLN A 109 -17.54 -10.39 11.00
C GLN A 109 -18.01 -10.03 9.60
N LYS A 110 -17.27 -10.52 8.61
CA LYS A 110 -17.90 -11.16 7.45
C LYS A 110 -17.34 -12.57 7.36
N SER A 111 -17.93 -13.45 8.18
CA SER A 111 -17.89 -14.89 7.95
C SER A 111 -18.48 -15.12 6.55
N LEU A 112 -17.61 -15.23 5.55
CA LEU A 112 -18.00 -15.70 4.24
C LEU A 112 -18.40 -17.16 4.42
N GLY A 113 -19.70 -17.40 4.47
CA GLY A 113 -20.27 -18.72 4.72
C GLY A 113 -19.83 -19.70 3.64
N PHE A 114 -18.85 -20.54 3.97
CA PHE A 114 -18.65 -21.81 3.28
C PHE A 114 -19.65 -22.82 3.87
N PRO A 115 -20.55 -23.41 3.07
CA PRO A 115 -21.44 -24.45 3.57
C PRO A 115 -20.61 -25.67 3.98
N ARG A 116 -20.58 -25.97 5.29
CA ARG A 116 -20.12 -27.28 5.77
C ARG A 116 -21.03 -28.35 5.17
N LYS A 117 -20.44 -29.25 4.38
CA LYS A 117 -21.11 -30.49 3.95
C LYS A 117 -21.68 -31.19 5.20
N LYS A 118 -22.99 -31.45 5.22
CA LYS A 118 -23.61 -32.29 6.24
C LYS A 118 -22.99 -33.68 6.16
N ALA A 119 -22.40 -34.15 7.26
CA ALA A 119 -22.03 -35.54 7.42
C ALA A 119 -23.30 -36.40 7.43
N ALA A 120 -23.27 -37.52 6.70
CA ALA A 120 -24.35 -38.51 6.69
C ALA A 120 -24.44 -39.21 8.06
N PRO A 121 -25.64 -39.50 8.58
CA PRO A 121 -25.76 -40.26 9.83
C PRO A 121 -25.40 -41.73 9.63
N SER A 122 -24.40 -42.19 10.38
CA SER A 122 -24.05 -43.60 10.53
C SER A 122 -25.10 -44.29 11.42
N ASN A 123 -25.96 -45.13 10.83
CA ASN A 123 -26.87 -45.96 11.62
C ASN A 123 -26.18 -47.30 11.95
N ARG A 124 -25.77 -47.46 13.22
CA ARG A 124 -25.35 -48.74 13.79
C ARG A 124 -26.55 -49.69 13.81
N ARG A 125 -26.31 -50.93 13.39
CA ARG A 125 -27.21 -52.06 13.62
C ARG A 125 -27.09 -52.47 15.09
N GLU A 126 -28.20 -52.61 15.80
CA GLU A 126 -28.25 -53.35 17.06
C GLU A 126 -28.44 -54.86 16.78
N PRO A 127 -27.91 -55.76 17.62
CA PRO A 127 -28.09 -57.21 17.47
C PRO A 127 -29.37 -57.70 18.19
N PRO A 128 -29.89 -58.89 17.80
CA PRO A 128 -31.23 -59.34 18.20
C PRO A 128 -31.27 -59.90 19.63
N SER A 129 -32.47 -59.89 20.21
CA SER A 129 -32.88 -60.73 21.36
C SER A 129 -33.99 -61.67 20.92
#